data_AF-A0A814Z7J6-F1
#
_entry.id   AF-A0A814Z7J6-F1
#
_cell.length_a   1.000
_cell.length_b   1.000
_cell.length_c   1.000
_cell.angle_alpha   90.00
_cell.angle_beta   90.00
_cell.angle_gamma   90.00
#
_symmetry.space_group_name_H-M   'P 1'
#
loop_
_entity.id
_entity.type
_entity.pdbx_description
1 polymer ?
#
loop_
_entity_poly.entity_id
_entity_poly.type
_entity_poly.pdbx_seq_one_letter_code
_entity_poly.pdbx_strand_id
1 'polypeptide(L)'
;MPRIDTSLIHVAYLIISLFIVVCKDEHPVTLSEKLIKIDSCNGSITDIHGILVGHGSKSERPTGCTVILCNTTCIGGVDVRGSAPGTRETDLLDPINLVDTVNAIVLCGGSAFGLDAVSGVVRCLAEKNMGFLTPARPVPIVPAAILYDLSVGNDSSIVPDADLGYSACMTANSSRVAEGNVGVGSGATIGKLFGMDRAMKTGLGSTSLTVRDSITNATVTVGVVVAVNAVGDVYKNSILTAGARTSDGKHLQNTVNTLLGISPSASSTFPIGIATTLACVATDAKLTKAQAKKVSQMAHDGFARAINPVHTMFDGDIIFTLATGVSPISDVNLIGIMAAETMERAIIRAVEQATGLPGLPSIHELGSSGDKFLFNIVVLAFSLFLKYL
;
A
#
# COMPACT_ATOMS: atom_id res chain seq x y z
N MET A 1 5.38 -55.36 12.17
CA MET A 1 5.94 -54.23 12.96
C MET A 1 7.33 -53.91 12.42
N PRO A 2 7.58 -52.74 11.81
CA PRO A 2 8.93 -52.35 11.45
C PRO A 2 9.67 -51.83 12.70
N ARG A 3 10.93 -52.27 12.86
CA ARG A 3 11.85 -51.83 13.92
C ARG A 3 12.31 -50.40 13.62
N ILE A 4 12.15 -49.51 14.59
CA ILE A 4 12.69 -48.14 14.55
C ILE A 4 14.20 -48.22 14.79
N ASP A 5 14.98 -47.61 13.90
CA ASP A 5 16.42 -47.50 13.97
C ASP A 5 16.84 -46.53 15.11
N THR A 6 17.50 -47.06 16.13
CA THR A 6 17.91 -46.33 17.35
C THR A 6 19.13 -45.43 17.15
N SER A 7 19.77 -45.46 15.97
CA SER A 7 20.94 -44.64 15.66
C SER A 7 20.62 -43.14 15.52
N LEU A 8 19.44 -42.79 15.00
CA LEU A 8 18.98 -41.40 14.87
C LEU A 8 18.71 -40.71 16.23
N ILE A 9 18.31 -41.49 17.25
CA ILE A 9 18.00 -40.96 18.59
C ILE A 9 19.30 -40.55 19.32
N HIS A 10 20.40 -41.27 19.09
CA HIS A 10 21.70 -40.92 19.68
C HIS A 10 22.32 -39.66 19.06
N VAL A 11 22.13 -39.43 17.76
CA VAL A 11 22.60 -38.20 17.08
C VAL A 11 21.80 -36.98 17.56
N ALA A 12 20.48 -37.12 17.76
CA ALA A 12 19.65 -36.06 18.33
C ALA A 12 20.06 -35.70 19.79
N TYR A 13 20.37 -36.70 20.61
CA TYR A 13 20.84 -36.46 21.98
C TYR A 13 22.22 -35.78 22.04
N LEU A 14 23.13 -36.09 21.11
CA LEU A 14 24.44 -35.46 21.05
C LEU A 14 24.34 -33.99 20.63
N ILE A 15 23.44 -33.65 19.69
CA ILE A 15 23.19 -32.26 19.24
C ILE A 15 22.53 -31.43 20.34
N ILE A 16 21.57 -31.99 21.08
CA ILE A 16 20.91 -31.31 22.21
C ILE A 16 21.91 -31.11 23.37
N SER A 17 22.79 -32.07 23.62
CA SER A 17 23.81 -31.96 24.66
C SER A 17 24.90 -30.94 24.32
N LEU A 18 25.24 -30.79 23.03
CA LEU A 18 26.20 -29.77 22.57
C LEU A 18 25.61 -28.35 22.68
N PHE A 19 24.30 -28.18 22.48
CA PHE A 19 23.62 -26.89 22.68
C PHE A 19 23.54 -26.47 24.15
N ILE A 20 23.45 -27.43 25.09
CA ILE A 20 23.37 -27.14 26.52
C ILE A 20 24.75 -26.78 27.11
N VAL A 21 25.85 -27.24 26.51
CA VAL A 21 27.21 -26.97 27.01
C VAL A 21 27.76 -25.60 26.56
N VAL A 22 27.19 -24.96 25.53
CA VAL A 22 27.59 -23.60 25.10
C VAL A 22 27.00 -22.50 26.00
N CYS A 23 26.13 -22.83 26.96
CA CYS A 23 25.53 -21.86 27.90
C CYS A 23 25.99 -22.03 29.36
N LYS A 24 27.27 -22.39 29.57
CA LYS A 24 27.91 -22.30 30.89
C LYS A 24 29.32 -21.77 30.74
N ASP A 25 29.43 -20.45 30.58
CA ASP A 25 30.32 -19.65 31.41
C ASP A 25 30.16 -18.16 31.06
N GLU A 26 30.32 -17.34 32.09
CA GLU A 26 30.50 -15.88 32.09
C GLU A 26 29.25 -14.98 32.24
N HIS A 27 29.14 -14.45 33.47
CA HIS A 27 28.39 -13.28 33.95
C HIS A 27 26.84 -13.32 33.93
N PRO A 28 26.15 -13.07 35.07
CA PRO A 28 24.73 -12.78 35.05
C PRO A 28 24.54 -11.38 34.45
N VAL A 29 24.49 -11.31 33.11
CA VAL A 29 23.81 -10.19 32.46
C VAL A 29 22.34 -10.40 32.76
N THR A 30 21.77 -9.59 33.64
CA THR A 30 20.32 -9.41 33.71
C THR A 30 19.88 -8.83 32.37
N LEU A 31 19.67 -9.71 31.39
CA LEU A 31 18.90 -9.40 30.19
C LEU A 31 17.48 -9.10 30.68
N SER A 32 17.22 -7.82 30.91
CA SER A 32 15.87 -7.29 30.85
C SER A 32 15.37 -7.59 29.42
N GLU A 33 14.80 -8.76 29.21
CA GLU A 33 14.17 -9.14 27.94
C GLU A 33 12.98 -8.22 27.70
N LYS A 34 13.24 -7.10 27.04
CA LYS A 34 12.21 -6.24 26.47
C LYS A 34 11.54 -7.04 25.36
N LEU A 35 10.43 -7.71 25.70
CA LEU A 35 9.65 -8.48 24.75
C LEU A 35 8.65 -7.54 24.06
N ILE A 36 8.88 -7.27 22.79
CA ILE A 36 7.91 -6.58 21.95
C ILE A 36 6.81 -7.57 21.56
N LYS A 37 5.57 -7.28 21.94
CA LYS A 37 4.40 -8.10 21.56
C LYS A 37 3.57 -7.39 20.48
N ILE A 38 3.09 -8.15 19.50
CA ILE A 38 2.14 -7.67 18.50
C ILE A 38 0.73 -7.70 19.12
N ASP A 39 0.09 -6.54 19.22
CA ASP A 39 -1.23 -6.40 19.85
C ASP A 39 -2.38 -6.47 18.84
N SER A 40 -2.24 -5.89 17.65
CA SER A 40 -3.28 -5.89 16.60
C SER A 40 -2.69 -5.69 15.20
N CYS A 41 -3.36 -6.21 14.17
CA CYS A 41 -2.89 -6.19 12.77
C CYS A 41 -3.97 -5.94 11.69
N ASN A 42 -5.23 -5.71 12.08
CA ASN A 42 -6.38 -5.60 11.17
C ASN A 42 -7.02 -4.19 11.16
N GLY A 43 -6.26 -3.20 11.63
CA GLY A 43 -6.74 -1.83 11.79
C GLY A 43 -6.75 -1.03 10.49
N SER A 44 -6.45 0.27 10.59
CA SER A 44 -6.45 1.25 9.49
C SER A 44 -5.45 2.36 9.81
N ILE A 45 -5.00 3.14 8.82
CA ILE A 45 -4.08 4.27 9.05
C ILE A 45 -4.65 5.29 10.07
N THR A 46 -5.98 5.39 10.12
CA THR A 46 -6.73 6.25 11.05
C THR A 46 -6.72 5.79 12.51
N ASP A 47 -6.10 4.64 12.82
CA ASP A 47 -5.81 4.26 14.21
C ASP A 47 -4.75 5.18 14.85
N ILE A 48 -3.97 5.89 14.04
CA ILE A 48 -3.07 6.94 14.52
C ILE A 48 -3.88 8.18 14.85
N HIS A 49 -3.94 8.51 16.15
CA HIS A 49 -4.62 9.71 16.61
C HIS A 49 -4.09 10.97 15.90
N GLY A 50 -5.00 11.78 15.36
CA GLY A 50 -4.68 12.99 14.60
C GLY A 50 -4.60 12.79 13.09
N ILE A 51 -4.64 11.55 12.58
CA ILE A 51 -4.71 11.25 11.16
C ILE A 51 -6.16 11.06 10.73
N LEU A 52 -6.59 11.83 9.73
CA LEU A 52 -7.91 11.75 9.11
C LEU A 52 -7.75 11.40 7.63
N VAL A 53 -8.71 10.66 7.06
CA VAL A 53 -8.68 10.30 5.64
C VAL A 53 -10.00 10.66 4.98
N GLY A 54 -9.91 11.30 3.81
CA GLY A 54 -11.05 11.61 2.95
C GLY A 54 -10.80 11.18 1.52
N HIS A 55 -11.85 10.79 0.82
CA HIS A 55 -11.80 10.35 -0.58
C HIS A 55 -12.70 11.24 -1.44
N GLY A 56 -12.23 11.53 -2.65
CA GLY A 56 -13.06 12.06 -3.73
C GLY A 56 -12.91 11.15 -4.93
N SER A 57 -14.01 10.67 -5.49
CA SER A 57 -14.02 9.84 -6.71
C SER A 57 -14.91 10.50 -7.76
N LYS A 58 -14.53 10.42 -9.04
CA LYS A 58 -15.41 10.79 -10.14
C LYS A 58 -16.36 9.63 -10.44
N SER A 59 -17.63 9.94 -10.66
CA SER A 59 -18.66 8.93 -10.97
C SER A 59 -18.63 8.52 -12.44
N GLU A 60 -18.10 9.40 -13.29
CA GLU A 60 -18.09 9.35 -14.74
C GLU A 60 -16.92 8.53 -15.28
N ARG A 61 -15.83 8.44 -14.51
CA ARG A 61 -14.65 7.62 -14.82
C ARG A 61 -14.03 7.09 -13.53
N PRO A 62 -13.52 5.84 -13.51
CA PRO A 62 -12.74 5.32 -12.39
C PRO A 62 -11.44 6.11 -12.17
N THR A 63 -11.52 7.15 -11.34
CA THR A 63 -10.40 7.98 -10.88
C THR A 63 -10.81 8.75 -9.64
N GLY A 64 -9.84 9.34 -8.94
CA GLY A 64 -10.11 10.11 -7.74
C GLY A 64 -8.85 10.55 -7.01
N CYS A 65 -9.07 11.14 -5.84
CA CYS A 65 -8.05 11.56 -4.90
C CYS A 65 -8.32 11.03 -3.50
N THR A 66 -7.25 10.80 -2.74
CA THR A 66 -7.30 10.49 -1.30
C THR A 66 -6.46 11.53 -0.58
N VAL A 67 -7.06 12.19 0.42
CA VAL A 67 -6.43 13.19 1.28
C VAL A 67 -6.19 12.55 2.64
N ILE A 68 -4.92 12.51 3.07
CA ILE A 68 -4.51 12.12 4.41
C ILE A 68 -4.20 13.41 5.16
N LEU A 69 -5.13 13.84 6.02
CA LEU A 69 -5.10 15.10 6.74
C LEU A 69 -4.52 14.92 8.15
N CYS A 70 -3.64 15.82 8.55
CA CYS A 70 -3.12 15.92 9.90
C CYS A 70 -3.91 16.97 10.69
N ASN A 71 -4.74 16.49 11.63
CA ASN A 71 -5.47 17.33 12.58
C ASN A 71 -4.63 17.70 13.81
N THR A 72 -3.42 17.13 13.91
CA THR A 72 -2.38 17.48 14.88
C THR A 72 -1.11 17.83 14.12
N THR A 73 -0.07 18.27 14.82
CA THR A 73 1.25 18.47 14.22
C THR A 73 1.83 17.13 13.77
N CYS A 74 2.12 16.99 12.48
CA CYS A 74 2.76 15.81 11.90
C CYS A 74 4.12 16.17 11.32
N ILE A 75 5.18 15.47 11.71
CA ILE A 75 6.45 15.51 10.99
C ILE A 75 6.32 14.73 9.69
N GLY A 76 6.79 15.30 8.59
CA GLY A 76 6.72 14.70 7.25
C GLY A 76 8.06 14.16 6.75
N GLY A 77 8.03 13.03 6.04
CA GLY A 77 9.14 12.51 5.25
C GLY A 77 8.64 11.92 3.93
N VAL A 78 9.54 11.77 2.96
CA VAL A 78 9.23 11.11 1.68
C VAL A 78 10.45 10.38 1.14
N ASP A 79 10.20 9.27 0.46
CA ASP A 79 11.15 8.61 -0.42
C ASP A 79 10.48 8.41 -1.79
N VAL A 80 11.14 8.90 -2.84
CA VAL A 80 10.72 8.75 -4.23
C VAL A 80 11.68 7.75 -4.86
N ARG A 81 11.18 6.56 -5.19
CA ARG A 81 12.02 5.43 -5.61
C ARG A 81 11.76 4.99 -7.05
N GLY A 82 10.54 5.17 -7.53
CA GLY A 82 10.22 4.97 -8.94
C GLY A 82 10.94 5.97 -9.84
N SER A 83 11.22 5.56 -11.08
CA SER A 83 11.95 6.36 -12.07
C SER A 83 11.08 7.33 -12.87
N ALA A 84 9.75 7.24 -12.76
CA ALA A 84 8.80 8.12 -13.46
C ALA A 84 7.81 8.80 -12.47
N PRO A 85 8.31 9.57 -11.47
CA PRO A 85 7.45 10.17 -10.46
C PRO A 85 6.66 11.36 -11.01
N GLY A 86 5.43 11.54 -10.54
CA GLY A 86 4.72 12.81 -10.60
C GLY A 86 4.41 13.29 -9.19
N THR A 87 5.03 14.40 -8.78
CA THR A 87 5.01 14.87 -7.40
C THR A 87 4.75 16.36 -7.32
N ARG A 88 4.36 16.80 -6.12
CA ARG A 88 4.34 18.20 -5.70
C ARG A 88 4.92 18.33 -4.30
N GLU A 89 5.72 19.37 -4.09
CA GLU A 89 6.25 19.78 -2.77
C GLU A 89 7.10 18.72 -2.05
N THR A 90 7.67 17.75 -2.77
CA THR A 90 8.57 16.75 -2.19
C THR A 90 9.89 17.34 -1.69
N ASP A 91 10.42 18.36 -2.36
CA ASP A 91 11.66 19.03 -1.95
C ASP A 91 11.54 19.63 -0.55
N LEU A 92 10.37 20.18 -0.19
CA LEU A 92 10.12 20.71 1.15
C LEU A 92 10.31 19.66 2.25
N LEU A 93 10.17 18.36 1.93
CA LEU A 93 10.36 17.26 2.87
C LEU A 93 11.81 16.80 3.00
N ASP A 94 12.76 17.43 2.30
CA ASP A 94 14.17 17.17 2.55
C ASP A 94 14.60 17.64 3.96
N PRO A 95 15.30 16.80 4.76
CA PRO A 95 15.70 17.13 6.12
C PRO A 95 16.48 18.44 6.31
N ILE A 96 17.08 19.01 5.25
CA ILE A 96 17.78 20.30 5.35
C ILE A 96 16.85 21.51 5.26
N ASN A 97 15.61 21.33 4.83
CA ASN A 97 14.67 22.41 4.55
C ASN A 97 13.85 22.80 5.78
N LEU A 98 13.50 24.09 5.86
CA LEU A 98 12.91 24.77 7.03
C LEU A 98 11.63 24.12 7.59
N VAL A 99 10.76 23.62 6.72
CA VAL A 99 9.42 23.17 7.13
C VAL A 99 9.47 21.71 7.57
N ASP A 100 9.28 21.48 8.87
CA ASP A 100 9.27 20.11 9.42
C ASP A 100 7.89 19.45 9.38
N THR A 101 6.83 20.26 9.36
CA THR A 101 5.46 19.79 9.59
C THR A 101 4.60 19.87 8.35
N VAL A 102 3.80 18.83 8.15
CA VAL A 102 2.89 18.66 7.01
C VAL A 102 1.45 18.77 7.49
N ASN A 103 0.60 19.44 6.71
CA ASN A 103 -0.82 19.55 7.03
C ASN A 103 -1.63 18.43 6.36
N ALA A 104 -1.27 18.02 5.15
CA ALA A 104 -1.91 16.89 4.48
C ALA A 104 -0.97 16.26 3.44
N ILE A 105 -1.19 14.97 3.14
CA ILE A 105 -0.66 14.28 1.97
C ILE A 105 -1.81 14.01 1.00
N VAL A 106 -1.59 14.25 -0.28
CA VAL A 106 -2.59 14.01 -1.33
C VAL A 106 -2.09 12.97 -2.31
N LEU A 107 -2.82 11.87 -2.44
CA LEU A 107 -2.58 10.84 -3.45
C LEU A 107 -3.67 10.95 -4.51
N CYS A 108 -3.32 11.04 -5.79
CA CYS A 108 -4.30 11.30 -6.87
C CYS A 108 -4.11 10.39 -8.08
N GLY A 109 -5.22 10.05 -8.73
CA GLY A 109 -5.25 9.52 -10.10
C GLY A 109 -5.07 10.63 -11.14
N GLY A 110 -5.30 10.32 -12.41
CA GLY A 110 -5.27 11.31 -13.49
C GLY A 110 -3.87 11.76 -13.94
N SER A 111 -2.81 11.06 -13.51
CA SER A 111 -1.42 11.46 -13.78
C SER A 111 -1.16 12.92 -13.40
N ALA A 112 -0.26 13.63 -14.09
CA ALA A 112 0.13 15.00 -13.77
C ALA A 112 -1.07 15.97 -13.65
N PHE A 113 -2.15 15.75 -14.40
CA PHE A 113 -3.35 16.58 -14.32
C PHE A 113 -4.03 16.53 -12.94
N GLY A 114 -3.98 15.36 -12.29
CA GLY A 114 -4.57 15.17 -10.95
C GLY A 114 -3.90 15.97 -9.84
N LEU A 115 -2.71 16.56 -10.07
CA LEU A 115 -2.07 17.47 -9.12
C LEU A 115 -2.91 18.73 -8.86
N ASP A 116 -3.87 19.07 -9.73
CA ASP A 116 -4.78 20.19 -9.49
C ASP A 116 -5.68 19.99 -8.26
N ALA A 117 -5.97 18.73 -7.88
CA ALA A 117 -6.70 18.44 -6.65
C ALA A 117 -6.04 19.02 -5.39
N VAL A 118 -4.71 19.20 -5.41
CA VAL A 118 -3.97 19.80 -4.30
C VAL A 118 -4.38 21.26 -4.06
N SER A 119 -4.70 22.02 -5.12
CA SER A 119 -5.18 23.40 -5.01
C SER A 119 -6.45 23.49 -4.14
N GLY A 120 -7.34 22.50 -4.29
CA GLY A 120 -8.52 22.33 -3.46
C GLY A 120 -8.24 22.11 -1.99
N VAL A 121 -7.28 21.23 -1.69
CA VAL A 121 -6.85 20.92 -0.33
C VAL A 121 -6.18 22.14 0.32
N VAL A 122 -5.35 22.87 -0.43
CA VAL A 122 -4.76 24.14 0.03
C VAL A 122 -5.85 25.16 0.38
N ARG A 123 -6.90 25.29 -0.44
CA ARG A 123 -8.06 26.16 -0.14
C ARG A 123 -8.77 25.71 1.14
N CYS A 124 -9.09 24.43 1.28
CA CYS A 124 -9.72 23.85 2.47
C CYS A 124 -8.91 24.13 3.75
N LEU A 125 -7.60 23.94 3.70
CA LEU A 125 -6.70 24.19 4.85
C LEU A 125 -6.56 25.68 5.18
N ALA A 126 -6.51 26.54 4.15
CA ALA A 126 -6.48 27.99 4.34
C ALA A 126 -7.74 28.49 5.05
N GLU A 127 -8.92 28.00 4.70
CA GLU A 127 -10.20 28.32 5.37
C GLU A 127 -10.23 27.83 6.83
N LYS A 128 -9.56 26.71 7.12
CA LYS A 128 -9.36 26.20 8.48
C LYS A 128 -8.23 26.90 9.25
N ASN A 129 -7.57 27.89 8.64
CA ASN A 129 -6.40 28.58 9.19
C ASN A 129 -5.26 27.62 9.60
N MET A 130 -5.07 26.56 8.81
CA MET A 130 -4.05 25.53 9.03
C MET A 130 -2.88 25.73 8.07
N GLY A 131 -1.66 25.69 8.59
CA GLY A 131 -0.46 25.87 7.78
C GLY A 131 0.80 26.14 8.59
N PHE A 132 1.93 26.16 7.90
CA PHE A 132 3.17 26.73 8.42
C PHE A 132 2.98 28.22 8.72
N LEU A 133 3.28 28.64 9.95
CA LEU A 133 3.04 30.02 10.38
C LEU A 133 4.03 30.98 9.72
N THR A 134 3.51 32.02 9.07
CA THR A 134 4.29 33.14 8.54
C THR A 134 3.78 34.46 9.14
N PRO A 135 4.52 35.58 9.01
CA PRO A 135 4.05 36.87 9.49
C PRO A 135 2.72 37.33 8.88
N ALA A 136 2.38 36.86 7.67
CA ALA A 136 1.16 37.26 6.98
C ALA A 136 -0.04 36.37 7.35
N ARG A 137 0.12 35.04 7.23
CA ARG A 137 -0.90 34.02 7.56
C ARG A 137 -0.32 32.60 7.53
N PRO A 138 -1.02 31.59 8.04
CA PRO A 138 -0.62 30.20 7.83
C PRO A 138 -0.59 29.82 6.33
N VAL A 139 0.48 29.15 5.92
CA VAL A 139 0.69 28.63 4.55
C VAL A 139 0.55 27.10 4.58
N PRO A 140 -0.50 26.52 3.98
CA PRO A 140 -0.68 25.07 3.95
C PRO A 140 0.48 24.35 3.28
N ILE A 141 0.96 23.27 3.91
CA ILE A 141 2.02 22.39 3.40
C ILE A 141 1.37 21.08 2.97
N VAL A 142 1.29 20.87 1.65
CA VAL A 142 0.51 19.76 1.06
C VAL A 142 1.31 19.02 -0.02
N PRO A 143 2.28 18.17 0.39
CA PRO A 143 2.96 17.27 -0.51
C PRO A 143 1.97 16.30 -1.18
N ALA A 144 2.24 15.96 -2.43
CA ALA A 144 1.37 15.09 -3.20
C ALA A 144 2.12 14.21 -4.19
N ALA A 145 1.46 13.14 -4.60
CA ALA A 145 1.91 12.25 -5.66
C ALA A 145 0.74 11.76 -6.51
N ILE A 146 1.02 11.46 -7.77
CA ILE A 146 0.03 10.98 -8.73
C ILE A 146 0.33 9.58 -9.24
N LEU A 147 -0.72 8.86 -9.64
CA LEU A 147 -0.63 7.63 -10.40
C LEU A 147 -1.32 7.80 -11.76
N TYR A 148 -0.88 7.01 -12.74
CA TYR A 148 -1.49 6.97 -14.06
C TYR A 148 -2.68 6.00 -14.10
N ASP A 149 -3.90 6.54 -14.23
CA ASP A 149 -5.13 5.77 -14.45
C ASP A 149 -5.90 6.20 -15.71
N LEU A 150 -5.31 7.04 -16.56
CA LEU A 150 -5.97 7.65 -17.73
C LEU A 150 -6.41 6.61 -18.78
N SER A 151 -5.84 5.41 -18.75
CA SER A 151 -6.22 4.27 -19.60
C SER A 151 -7.44 3.48 -19.08
N VAL A 152 -8.00 3.86 -17.93
CA VAL A 152 -9.14 3.19 -17.31
C VAL A 152 -10.41 4.01 -17.50
N GLY A 153 -11.43 3.37 -18.08
CA GLY A 153 -12.68 4.02 -18.50
C GLY A 153 -12.58 4.60 -19.92
N ASN A 154 -13.56 5.43 -20.29
CA ASN A 154 -13.77 5.81 -21.70
C ASN A 154 -13.33 7.23 -22.05
N ASP A 155 -13.08 8.11 -21.08
CA ASP A 155 -12.76 9.52 -21.31
C ASP A 155 -11.60 10.01 -20.43
N SER A 156 -10.39 10.03 -21.00
CA SER A 156 -9.18 10.44 -20.27
C SER A 156 -9.13 11.93 -19.93
N SER A 157 -10.07 12.76 -20.41
CA SER A 157 -10.16 14.17 -19.99
C SER A 157 -10.75 14.34 -18.59
N ILE A 158 -11.44 13.32 -18.06
CA ILE A 158 -12.02 13.34 -16.72
C ILE A 158 -10.93 13.01 -15.69
N VAL A 159 -10.50 14.00 -14.93
CA VAL A 159 -9.41 13.86 -13.94
C VAL A 159 -9.81 14.49 -12.60
N PRO A 160 -9.14 14.12 -11.49
CA PRO A 160 -9.28 14.84 -10.23
C PRO A 160 -8.95 16.33 -10.41
N ASP A 161 -9.80 17.20 -9.89
CA ASP A 161 -9.69 18.65 -9.96
C ASP A 161 -9.69 19.27 -8.55
N ALA A 162 -9.45 20.58 -8.48
CA ALA A 162 -9.44 21.33 -7.22
C ALA A 162 -10.75 21.17 -6.41
N ASP A 163 -11.92 21.06 -7.04
CA ASP A 163 -13.17 20.89 -6.28
C ASP A 163 -13.26 19.51 -5.64
N LEU A 164 -12.86 18.46 -6.36
CA LEU A 164 -12.80 17.10 -5.81
C LEU A 164 -11.84 17.01 -4.62
N GLY A 165 -10.65 17.63 -4.74
CA GLY A 165 -9.68 17.68 -3.65
C GLY A 165 -10.18 18.45 -2.43
N TYR A 166 -10.89 19.57 -2.65
CA TYR A 166 -11.52 20.34 -1.57
C TYR A 166 -12.58 19.50 -0.83
N SER A 167 -13.48 18.83 -1.57
CA SER A 167 -14.51 17.96 -0.97
C SER A 167 -13.91 16.78 -0.21
N ALA A 168 -12.85 16.17 -0.73
CA ALA A 168 -12.13 15.10 -0.03
C ALA A 168 -11.50 15.60 1.28
N CYS A 169 -10.90 16.80 1.28
CA CYS A 169 -10.37 17.42 2.49
C CYS A 169 -11.47 17.72 3.54
N MET A 170 -12.62 18.24 3.10
CA MET A 170 -13.72 18.61 4.00
C MET A 170 -14.41 17.41 4.66
N THR A 171 -14.43 16.26 3.98
CA THR A 171 -15.06 15.03 4.48
C THR A 171 -14.08 14.10 5.21
N ALA A 172 -12.79 14.44 5.26
CA ALA A 172 -11.77 13.65 5.92
C ALA A 172 -12.12 13.43 7.41
N ASN A 173 -12.08 12.19 7.85
CA ASN A 173 -12.46 11.80 9.21
C ASN A 173 -11.62 10.62 9.73
N SER A 174 -11.82 10.26 11.00
CA SER A 174 -11.06 9.21 11.70
C SER A 174 -11.70 7.82 11.63
N SER A 175 -12.75 7.63 10.81
CA SER A 175 -13.35 6.31 10.65
C SER A 175 -12.36 5.34 10.00
N ARG A 176 -12.66 4.05 10.06
CA ARG A 176 -11.93 3.05 9.29
C ARG A 176 -11.94 3.45 7.81
N VAL A 177 -10.77 3.47 7.17
CA VAL A 177 -10.62 3.87 5.77
C VAL A 177 -11.39 2.91 4.87
N ALA A 178 -12.14 3.48 3.91
CA ALA A 178 -12.76 2.71 2.84
C ALA A 178 -11.66 2.21 1.88
N GLU A 179 -11.76 0.97 1.42
CA GLU A 179 -10.74 0.30 0.61
C GLU A 179 -11.31 -0.14 -0.74
N GLY A 180 -10.45 -0.62 -1.64
CA GLY A 180 -10.82 -1.04 -2.99
C GLY A 180 -10.92 0.15 -3.96
N ASN A 181 -12.05 0.28 -4.65
CA ASN A 181 -12.22 1.20 -5.79
C ASN A 181 -12.61 2.63 -5.36
N VAL A 182 -11.97 3.20 -4.35
CA VAL A 182 -12.28 4.53 -3.80
C VAL A 182 -11.10 5.48 -3.90
N GLY A 183 -11.38 6.77 -4.02
CA GLY A 183 -10.38 7.83 -4.13
C GLY A 183 -9.34 7.53 -5.22
N VAL A 184 -8.07 7.63 -4.87
CA VAL A 184 -6.95 7.29 -5.78
C VAL A 184 -6.95 5.81 -6.24
N GLY A 185 -7.60 4.92 -5.49
CA GLY A 185 -7.74 3.50 -5.83
C GLY A 185 -8.80 3.23 -6.91
N SER A 186 -9.66 4.20 -7.24
CA SER A 186 -10.76 4.00 -8.19
C SER A 186 -10.27 3.52 -9.56
N GLY A 187 -9.20 4.11 -10.10
CA GLY A 187 -8.61 3.74 -11.38
C GLY A 187 -7.38 2.82 -11.30
N ALA A 188 -7.01 2.35 -10.11
CA ALA A 188 -5.75 1.66 -9.89
C ALA A 188 -5.77 0.20 -10.43
N THR A 189 -4.68 -0.22 -11.10
CA THR A 189 -4.54 -1.50 -11.83
C THR A 189 -3.15 -2.14 -11.67
N ILE A 190 -3.04 -3.47 -11.80
CA ILE A 190 -1.79 -4.23 -11.62
C ILE A 190 -1.50 -5.17 -12.80
N GLY A 191 -0.25 -5.62 -12.93
CA GLY A 191 0.11 -6.64 -13.92
C GLY A 191 0.10 -6.14 -15.36
N LYS A 192 0.59 -4.92 -15.57
CA LYS A 192 0.43 -4.17 -16.82
C LYS A 192 1.51 -4.46 -17.87
N LEU A 193 2.50 -5.29 -17.53
CA LEU A 193 3.66 -5.52 -18.40
C LEU A 193 3.26 -5.95 -19.82
N PHE A 194 2.22 -6.78 -19.94
CA PHE A 194 1.75 -7.30 -21.23
C PHE A 194 0.56 -6.54 -21.82
N GLY A 195 0.34 -5.30 -21.37
CA GLY A 195 -0.77 -4.44 -21.81
C GLY A 195 -1.98 -4.47 -20.87
N MET A 196 -2.82 -3.44 -20.98
CA MET A 196 -3.98 -3.24 -20.12
C MET A 196 -5.02 -4.35 -20.25
N ASP A 197 -5.15 -4.96 -21.44
CA ASP A 197 -6.08 -6.08 -21.69
C ASP A 197 -5.77 -7.31 -20.84
N ARG A 198 -4.54 -7.38 -20.32
CA ARG A 198 -4.03 -8.47 -19.48
C ARG A 198 -3.83 -8.05 -18.02
N ALA A 199 -4.08 -6.79 -17.71
CA ALA A 199 -4.03 -6.29 -16.35
C ALA A 199 -5.23 -6.80 -15.53
N MET A 200 -5.13 -6.59 -14.23
CA MET A 200 -6.20 -6.82 -13.25
C MET A 200 -6.53 -5.53 -12.51
N LYS A 201 -7.76 -5.47 -11.98
CA LYS A 201 -8.14 -4.41 -11.06
C LYS A 201 -7.51 -4.64 -9.69
N THR A 202 -7.07 -3.56 -9.07
CA THR A 202 -6.64 -3.49 -7.67
C THR A 202 -7.25 -2.23 -7.07
N GLY A 203 -6.69 -1.60 -6.04
CA GLY A 203 -7.29 -0.43 -5.45
C GLY A 203 -6.46 0.21 -4.35
N LEU A 204 -7.17 0.76 -3.38
CA LEU A 204 -6.62 1.30 -2.16
C LEU A 204 -6.74 0.28 -1.03
N GLY A 205 -5.67 0.06 -0.28
CA GLY A 205 -5.65 -0.77 0.92
C GLY A 205 -5.18 0.03 2.13
N SER A 206 -5.67 -0.31 3.31
CA SER A 206 -5.21 0.28 4.56
C SER A 206 -5.22 -0.74 5.71
N THR A 207 -4.17 -0.70 6.52
CA THR A 207 -4.09 -1.47 7.77
C THR A 207 -3.16 -0.78 8.76
N SER A 208 -3.07 -1.31 9.98
CA SER A 208 -2.15 -0.87 11.01
C SER A 208 -1.56 -2.06 11.77
N LEU A 209 -0.43 -1.81 12.43
CA LEU A 209 0.25 -2.73 13.31
C LEU A 209 0.59 -2.00 14.62
N THR A 210 0.15 -2.56 15.74
CA THR A 210 0.49 -2.05 17.08
C THR A 210 1.44 -2.99 17.78
N VAL A 211 2.51 -2.43 18.35
CA VAL A 211 3.46 -3.13 19.21
C VAL A 211 3.37 -2.57 20.63
N ARG A 212 3.47 -3.46 21.62
CA ARG A 212 3.58 -3.11 23.04
C ARG A 212 4.93 -3.50 23.62
N ASP A 213 5.52 -2.58 24.36
CA ASP A 213 6.68 -2.83 25.21
C ASP A 213 6.22 -3.55 26.49
N SER A 214 6.74 -4.76 26.73
CA SER A 214 6.32 -5.60 27.87
C SER A 214 6.68 -5.05 29.26
N ILE A 215 7.61 -4.10 29.35
CA ILE A 215 8.12 -3.58 30.62
C ILE A 215 7.38 -2.29 30.97
N THR A 216 7.31 -1.36 30.02
CA THR A 216 6.70 -0.05 30.22
C THR A 216 5.20 -0.02 29.92
N ASN A 217 4.67 -1.09 29.28
CA ASN A 217 3.32 -1.14 28.71
C ASN A 217 3.01 -0.07 27.66
N ALA A 218 4.01 0.74 27.27
CA ALA A 218 3.86 1.71 26.19
C ALA A 218 3.58 1.00 24.86
N THR A 219 2.82 1.65 24.00
CA THR A 219 2.50 1.15 22.67
C THR A 219 3.03 2.10 21.60
N VAL A 220 3.31 1.55 20.44
CA VAL A 220 3.57 2.31 19.22
C VAL A 220 2.82 1.67 18.08
N THR A 221 2.26 2.51 17.23
CA THR A 221 1.40 2.09 16.12
C THR A 221 1.99 2.60 14.83
N VAL A 222 1.98 1.75 13.80
CA VAL A 222 2.24 2.14 12.42
C VAL A 222 1.01 1.81 11.60
N GLY A 223 0.43 2.83 10.98
CA GLY A 223 -0.67 2.73 10.03
C GLY A 223 -0.20 2.96 8.61
N VAL A 224 -0.84 2.33 7.63
CA VAL A 224 -0.52 2.48 6.21
C VAL A 224 -1.79 2.66 5.40
N VAL A 225 -1.74 3.53 4.39
CA VAL A 225 -2.64 3.52 3.25
C VAL A 225 -1.81 3.45 1.97
N VAL A 226 -2.22 2.61 1.02
CA VAL A 226 -1.51 2.38 -0.24
C VAL A 226 -2.49 2.27 -1.40
N ALA A 227 -2.18 2.91 -2.52
CA ALA A 227 -2.86 2.76 -3.79
C ALA A 227 -1.93 2.01 -4.75
N VAL A 228 -2.33 0.79 -5.12
CA VAL A 228 -1.48 -0.09 -5.91
C VAL A 228 -1.79 0.13 -7.38
N ASN A 229 -0.88 0.72 -8.16
CA ASN A 229 -1.03 0.82 -9.61
C ASN A 229 0.25 0.33 -10.31
N ALA A 230 0.74 -0.84 -9.91
CA ALA A 230 2.05 -1.38 -10.26
C ALA A 230 2.15 -1.97 -11.68
N VAL A 231 3.35 -1.97 -12.27
CA VAL A 231 3.62 -2.73 -13.50
C VAL A 231 3.68 -4.23 -13.21
N GLY A 232 4.28 -4.60 -12.08
CA GLY A 232 4.48 -5.98 -11.67
C GLY A 232 3.26 -6.65 -11.06
N ASP A 233 3.51 -7.86 -10.57
CA ASP A 233 2.50 -8.72 -9.98
C ASP A 233 2.55 -8.66 -8.46
N VAL A 234 1.43 -8.98 -7.80
CA VAL A 234 1.30 -9.05 -6.35
C VAL A 234 1.41 -10.48 -5.84
N TYR A 235 2.25 -10.67 -4.81
CA TYR A 235 2.53 -11.94 -4.16
C TYR A 235 2.11 -11.90 -2.69
N LYS A 236 1.43 -12.96 -2.24
CA LYS A 236 1.09 -13.20 -0.83
C LYS A 236 1.77 -14.49 -0.39
N ASN A 237 2.63 -14.43 0.62
CA ASN A 237 3.41 -15.59 1.08
C ASN A 237 4.16 -16.29 -0.08
N SER A 238 4.80 -15.51 -0.95
CA SER A 238 5.50 -15.98 -2.16
C SER A 238 4.61 -16.64 -3.23
N ILE A 239 3.29 -16.61 -3.07
CA ILE A 239 2.33 -17.12 -4.06
C ILE A 239 1.84 -15.94 -4.91
N LEU A 240 2.01 -16.04 -6.23
CA LEU A 240 1.44 -15.11 -7.19
C LEU A 240 -0.09 -15.08 -7.03
N THR A 241 -0.61 -13.95 -6.54
CA THR A 241 -2.00 -13.82 -6.10
C THR A 241 -2.81 -12.96 -7.05
N ALA A 242 -2.20 -11.92 -7.64
CA ALA A 242 -2.84 -11.06 -8.61
C ALA A 242 -1.80 -10.40 -9.50
N GLY A 243 -2.16 -10.02 -10.72
CA GLY A 243 -1.21 -9.40 -11.63
C GLY A 243 -1.55 -9.67 -13.08
N ALA A 244 -0.52 -9.84 -13.90
CA ALA A 244 -0.66 -10.09 -15.31
C ALA A 244 -1.42 -11.39 -15.54
N ARG A 245 -2.35 -11.37 -16.49
CA ARG A 245 -3.10 -12.55 -16.92
C ARG A 245 -2.53 -13.13 -18.19
N THR A 246 -2.74 -14.42 -18.47
CA THR A 246 -2.44 -15.10 -19.74
C THR A 246 -3.16 -14.44 -20.93
N SER A 247 -2.75 -14.73 -22.16
CA SER A 247 -3.34 -14.11 -23.38
C SER A 247 -4.82 -14.48 -23.57
N ASP A 248 -5.26 -15.63 -23.06
CA ASP A 248 -6.67 -16.03 -23.01
C ASP A 248 -7.44 -15.40 -21.82
N GLY A 249 -6.73 -14.66 -20.95
CA GLY A 249 -7.28 -13.95 -19.80
C GLY A 249 -7.71 -14.84 -18.62
N LYS A 250 -7.48 -16.16 -18.67
CA LYS A 250 -8.03 -17.13 -17.72
C LYS A 250 -7.16 -17.39 -16.49
N HIS A 251 -5.85 -17.24 -16.62
CA HIS A 251 -4.88 -17.57 -15.57
C HIS A 251 -3.92 -16.40 -15.35
N LEU A 252 -3.18 -16.43 -14.25
CA LEU A 252 -2.08 -15.49 -14.03
C LEU A 252 -0.85 -15.92 -14.84
N GLN A 253 -0.18 -14.95 -15.46
CA GLN A 253 1.15 -15.12 -16.03
C GLN A 253 2.16 -14.43 -15.10
N ASN A 254 3.14 -15.20 -14.61
CA ASN A 254 4.22 -14.64 -13.83
C ASN A 254 5.11 -13.74 -14.71
N THR A 255 5.11 -12.45 -14.39
CA THR A 255 5.81 -11.39 -15.10
C THR A 255 7.32 -11.62 -15.09
N VAL A 256 7.90 -11.91 -13.91
CA VAL A 256 9.35 -12.11 -13.75
C VAL A 256 9.85 -13.33 -14.51
N ASN A 257 9.14 -14.46 -14.41
CA ASN A 257 9.50 -15.68 -15.15
C ASN A 257 9.52 -15.42 -16.67
N THR A 258 8.62 -14.58 -17.16
CA THR A 258 8.57 -14.21 -18.57
C THR A 258 9.73 -13.31 -18.96
N LEU A 259 10.06 -12.30 -18.13
CA LEU A 259 11.19 -11.40 -18.35
C LEU A 259 12.55 -12.12 -18.33
N LEU A 260 12.69 -13.12 -17.46
CA LEU A 260 13.90 -13.94 -17.35
C LEU A 260 13.97 -15.07 -18.41
N GLY A 261 12.99 -15.17 -19.32
CA GLY A 261 12.96 -16.20 -20.36
C GLY A 261 12.66 -17.61 -19.86
N ILE A 262 12.16 -17.75 -18.63
CA ILE A 262 11.76 -19.04 -18.02
C ILE A 262 10.43 -19.54 -18.63
N SER A 263 9.59 -18.64 -19.13
CA SER A 263 8.31 -18.96 -19.76
C SER A 263 8.18 -18.30 -21.14
N PRO A 264 7.45 -18.92 -22.11
CA PRO A 264 7.29 -18.36 -23.44
C PRO A 264 6.71 -16.95 -23.41
N SER A 265 7.35 -16.04 -24.13
CA SER A 265 6.93 -14.63 -24.25
C SER A 265 5.95 -14.46 -25.40
N ALA A 266 4.82 -13.79 -25.14
CA ALA A 266 4.16 -12.99 -26.16
C ALA A 266 4.92 -11.66 -26.24
N SER A 267 5.15 -11.16 -27.46
CA SER A 267 5.75 -9.86 -27.76
C SER A 267 5.48 -8.82 -26.66
N SER A 268 6.53 -8.44 -25.93
CA SER A 268 6.46 -7.46 -24.84
C SER A 268 6.63 -6.06 -25.42
N THR A 269 5.52 -5.36 -25.67
CA THR A 269 5.57 -3.91 -25.86
C THR A 269 5.47 -3.30 -24.48
N PHE A 270 6.57 -2.76 -23.95
CA PHE A 270 6.61 -2.21 -22.60
C PHE A 270 5.94 -0.84 -22.57
N PRO A 271 4.80 -0.67 -21.88
CA PRO A 271 4.19 0.65 -21.77
C PRO A 271 5.00 1.50 -20.77
N ILE A 272 5.59 2.59 -21.25
CA ILE A 272 6.44 3.48 -20.44
C ILE A 272 5.60 4.40 -19.55
N GLY A 273 5.94 4.51 -18.27
CA GLY A 273 5.42 5.57 -17.38
C GLY A 273 3.94 5.45 -16.98
N ILE A 274 3.34 4.26 -17.11
CA ILE A 274 1.93 4.01 -16.78
C ILE A 274 1.72 3.32 -15.41
N ALA A 275 2.78 3.14 -14.63
CA ALA A 275 2.73 2.43 -13.36
C ALA A 275 3.26 3.27 -12.20
N THR A 276 2.64 3.14 -11.03
CA THR A 276 2.95 3.93 -9.84
C THR A 276 2.28 3.29 -8.63
N THR A 277 3.01 2.85 -7.62
CA THR A 277 2.42 2.52 -6.31
C THR A 277 2.66 3.68 -5.34
N LEU A 278 1.58 4.22 -4.79
CA LEU A 278 1.63 5.37 -3.89
C LEU A 278 1.23 4.96 -2.49
N ALA A 279 1.98 5.39 -1.48
CA ALA A 279 1.59 5.11 -0.11
C ALA A 279 1.88 6.25 0.87
N CYS A 280 1.17 6.22 1.99
CA CYS A 280 1.48 7.00 3.17
C CYS A 280 1.55 6.07 4.38
N VAL A 281 2.66 6.16 5.10
CA VAL A 281 2.85 5.59 6.43
C VAL A 281 2.50 6.66 7.46
N ALA A 282 1.78 6.30 8.51
CA ALA A 282 1.59 7.16 9.68
C ALA A 282 2.04 6.43 10.95
N THR A 283 2.59 7.15 11.91
CA THR A 283 2.95 6.59 13.22
C THR A 283 2.71 7.60 14.33
N ASP A 284 2.43 7.09 15.53
CA ASP A 284 2.42 7.88 16.75
C ASP A 284 3.82 8.05 17.35
N ALA A 285 4.86 7.41 16.81
CA ALA A 285 6.24 7.60 17.25
C ALA A 285 6.73 9.04 17.08
N LYS A 286 7.60 9.49 17.98
CA LYS A 286 8.31 10.76 17.84
C LYS A 286 9.50 10.61 16.91
N LEU A 287 9.44 11.21 15.72
CA LEU A 287 10.50 11.16 14.71
C LEU A 287 11.00 12.56 14.34
N THR A 288 12.27 12.67 13.98
CA THR A 288 12.79 13.82 13.21
C THR A 288 12.47 13.65 11.73
N LYS A 289 12.62 14.73 10.94
CA LYS A 289 12.45 14.70 9.48
C LYS A 289 13.37 13.68 8.78
N ALA A 290 14.63 13.59 9.23
CA ALA A 290 15.58 12.60 8.75
C ALA A 290 15.13 11.16 9.07
N GLN A 291 14.58 10.93 10.27
CA GLN A 291 14.04 9.62 10.65
C GLN A 291 12.75 9.29 9.87
N ALA A 292 11.86 10.25 9.66
CA ALA A 292 10.66 10.05 8.84
C ALA A 292 11.03 9.69 7.38
N LYS A 293 12.01 10.39 6.78
CA LYS A 293 12.59 10.03 5.48
C LYS A 293 13.16 8.61 5.49
N LYS A 294 13.87 8.23 6.56
CA LYS A 294 14.41 6.87 6.69
C LYS A 294 13.32 5.80 6.80
N VAL A 295 12.23 6.08 7.50
CA VAL A 295 11.05 5.19 7.56
C VAL A 295 10.40 5.06 6.18
N SER A 296 10.26 6.16 5.42
CA SER A 296 9.77 6.09 4.03
C SER A 296 10.65 5.17 3.18
N GLN A 297 11.98 5.28 3.31
CA GLN A 297 12.91 4.38 2.62
C GLN A 297 12.75 2.91 3.01
N MET A 298 12.63 2.61 4.30
CA MET A 298 12.49 1.22 4.77
C MET A 298 11.13 0.62 4.39
N ALA A 299 10.07 1.43 4.32
CA ALA A 299 8.75 0.97 3.93
C ALA A 299 8.68 0.47 2.48
N HIS A 300 9.60 0.91 1.60
CA HIS A 300 9.75 0.36 0.25
C HIS A 300 10.13 -1.13 0.24
N ASP A 301 10.72 -1.66 1.32
CA ASP A 301 10.95 -3.10 1.44
C ASP A 301 9.62 -3.88 1.44
N GLY A 302 8.53 -3.27 1.96
CA GLY A 302 7.18 -3.85 1.88
C GLY A 302 6.61 -3.86 0.46
N PHE A 303 6.96 -2.86 -0.36
CA PHE A 303 6.67 -2.92 -1.80
C PHE A 303 7.39 -4.10 -2.44
N ALA A 304 8.70 -4.24 -2.21
CA ALA A 304 9.51 -5.30 -2.81
C ALA A 304 9.13 -6.73 -2.37
N ARG A 305 8.60 -6.90 -1.15
CA ARG A 305 8.06 -8.18 -0.67
C ARG A 305 6.74 -8.55 -1.33
N ALA A 306 5.89 -7.56 -1.59
CA ALA A 306 4.54 -7.78 -2.10
C ALA A 306 4.42 -7.66 -3.62
N ILE A 307 5.29 -6.91 -4.28
CA ILE A 307 5.21 -6.53 -5.71
C ILE A 307 6.49 -6.93 -6.42
N ASN A 308 6.37 -7.66 -7.53
CA ASN A 308 7.53 -8.08 -8.31
C ASN A 308 7.24 -8.13 -9.83
N PRO A 309 8.00 -7.40 -10.69
CA PRO A 309 9.02 -6.40 -10.32
C PRO A 309 8.40 -5.11 -9.77
N VAL A 310 9.21 -4.30 -9.08
CA VAL A 310 8.86 -2.98 -8.55
C VAL A 310 10.03 -2.01 -8.77
N HIS A 311 9.80 -0.69 -8.69
CA HIS A 311 10.82 0.34 -8.88
C HIS A 311 11.50 0.31 -10.26
N THR A 312 10.78 -0.19 -11.27
CA THR A 312 11.31 -0.23 -12.63
C THR A 312 11.39 1.18 -13.23
N MET A 313 11.97 1.29 -14.43
CA MET A 313 11.95 2.53 -15.22
C MET A 313 10.53 3.02 -15.55
N PHE A 314 9.51 2.18 -15.35
CA PHE A 314 8.12 2.48 -15.67
C PHE A 314 7.28 2.87 -14.46
N ASP A 315 7.83 2.72 -13.25
CA ASP A 315 7.14 2.96 -12.00
C ASP A 315 7.42 4.36 -11.47
N GLY A 316 6.39 5.01 -10.93
CA GLY A 316 6.45 6.27 -10.17
C GLY A 316 6.35 6.06 -8.66
N ASP A 317 6.87 4.96 -8.13
CA ASP A 317 6.68 4.54 -6.73
C ASP A 317 7.18 5.56 -5.70
N ILE A 318 6.29 5.95 -4.78
CA ILE A 318 6.54 6.99 -3.77
C ILE A 318 5.89 6.58 -2.43
N ILE A 319 6.63 6.76 -1.34
CA ILE A 319 6.11 6.59 0.02
C ILE A 319 6.33 7.86 0.84
N PHE A 320 5.26 8.37 1.44
CA PHE A 320 5.31 9.43 2.45
C PHE A 320 5.28 8.83 3.86
N THR A 321 5.81 9.56 4.84
CA THR A 321 5.70 9.23 6.26
C THR A 321 5.21 10.43 7.05
N LEU A 322 4.23 10.22 7.93
CA LEU A 322 3.70 11.18 8.88
C LEU A 322 3.91 10.67 10.31
N ALA A 323 4.43 11.51 11.21
CA ALA A 323 4.66 11.14 12.61
C ALA A 323 4.01 12.16 13.56
N THR A 324 3.07 11.71 14.40
CA THR A 324 2.30 12.59 15.31
C THR A 324 2.96 12.79 16.68
N GLY A 325 3.94 11.95 17.03
CA GLY A 325 4.83 12.16 18.18
C GLY A 325 4.22 11.97 19.56
N VAL A 326 3.17 11.15 19.67
CA VAL A 326 2.46 10.85 20.93
C VAL A 326 3.12 9.71 21.72
N SER A 327 3.64 8.68 21.03
CA SER A 327 4.22 7.49 21.67
C SER A 327 5.62 7.79 22.24
N PRO A 328 5.93 7.28 23.45
CA PRO A 328 7.28 7.34 24.00
C PRO A 328 8.26 6.37 23.32
N ILE A 329 7.77 5.38 22.56
CA ILE A 329 8.61 4.47 21.77
C ILE A 329 8.92 5.17 20.44
N SER A 330 10.21 5.34 20.15
CA SER A 330 10.70 6.13 19.00
C SER A 330 11.91 5.51 18.30
N ASP A 331 12.18 4.22 18.51
CA ASP A 331 13.26 3.53 17.81
C ASP A 331 12.97 3.43 16.31
N VAL A 332 13.72 4.17 15.50
CA VAL A 332 13.49 4.29 14.06
C VAL A 332 13.58 2.95 13.32
N ASN A 333 14.40 2.00 13.80
CA ASN A 333 14.53 0.70 13.17
C ASN A 333 13.26 -0.14 13.38
N LEU A 334 12.74 -0.16 14.61
CA LEU A 334 11.46 -0.78 14.92
C LEU A 334 10.34 -0.20 14.06
N ILE A 335 10.23 1.14 13.98
CA ILE A 335 9.20 1.81 13.17
C ILE A 335 9.34 1.45 11.69
N GLY A 336 10.57 1.43 11.15
CA GLY A 336 10.81 1.06 9.76
C GLY A 336 10.47 -0.41 9.46
N ILE A 337 10.78 -1.33 10.37
CA ILE A 337 10.39 -2.75 10.25
C ILE A 337 8.87 -2.89 10.26
N MET A 338 8.21 -2.23 11.22
CA MET A 338 6.75 -2.21 11.29
C MET A 338 6.13 -1.60 10.02
N ALA A 339 6.72 -0.55 9.47
CA ALA A 339 6.25 0.09 8.24
C ALA A 339 6.34 -0.86 7.04
N ALA A 340 7.46 -1.57 6.84
CA ALA A 340 7.59 -2.55 5.77
C ALA A 340 6.58 -3.71 5.91
N GLU A 341 6.41 -4.25 7.12
CA GLU A 341 5.45 -5.32 7.42
C GLU A 341 3.99 -4.88 7.18
N THR A 342 3.65 -3.69 7.66
CA THR A 342 2.29 -3.13 7.52
C THR A 342 2.01 -2.78 6.06
N MET A 343 3.03 -2.33 5.31
CA MET A 343 2.93 -2.02 3.89
C MET A 343 2.62 -3.25 3.05
N GLU A 344 3.35 -4.35 3.24
CA GLU A 344 3.08 -5.62 2.55
C GLU A 344 1.62 -6.05 2.75
N ARG A 345 1.13 -6.00 4.01
CA ARG A 345 -0.27 -6.32 4.34
C ARG A 345 -1.26 -5.36 3.68
N ALA A 346 -0.97 -4.06 3.66
CA ALA A 346 -1.84 -3.06 3.03
C ALA A 346 -1.96 -3.29 1.51
N ILE A 347 -0.88 -3.70 0.84
CA ILE A 347 -0.90 -4.05 -0.60
C ILE A 347 -1.81 -5.26 -0.85
N ILE A 348 -1.72 -6.30 -0.01
CA ILE A 348 -2.61 -7.45 -0.10
C ILE A 348 -4.07 -7.03 0.09
N ARG A 349 -4.35 -6.17 1.06
CA ARG A 349 -5.71 -5.62 1.24
C ARG A 349 -6.19 -4.85 0.02
N ALA A 350 -5.35 -4.03 -0.61
CA ALA A 350 -5.71 -3.26 -1.80
C ALA A 350 -6.21 -4.17 -2.95
N VAL A 351 -5.56 -5.33 -3.10
CA VAL A 351 -5.94 -6.36 -4.08
C VAL A 351 -7.21 -7.10 -3.64
N GLU A 352 -7.30 -7.50 -2.38
CA GLU A 352 -8.43 -8.27 -1.85
C GLU A 352 -9.74 -7.48 -1.75
N GLN A 353 -9.67 -6.16 -1.58
CA GLN A 353 -10.84 -5.28 -1.47
C GLN A 353 -11.28 -4.71 -2.83
N ALA A 354 -10.52 -4.93 -3.90
CA ALA A 354 -10.87 -4.46 -5.22
C ALA A 354 -12.07 -5.22 -5.80
N THR A 355 -12.92 -4.51 -6.53
CA THR A 355 -14.00 -5.08 -7.35
C THR A 355 -13.68 -4.81 -8.82
N GLY A 356 -13.96 -5.75 -9.71
CA GLY A 356 -13.53 -5.62 -11.10
C GLY A 356 -14.25 -4.51 -11.86
N LEU A 357 -13.64 -4.13 -12.97
CA LEU A 357 -14.20 -3.22 -13.97
C LEU A 357 -14.26 -3.94 -15.33
N PRO A 358 -15.02 -3.43 -16.32
CA PRO A 358 -15.02 -4.00 -17.66
C PRO A 358 -13.59 -4.20 -18.20
N GLY A 359 -13.24 -5.43 -18.56
CA GLY A 359 -11.90 -5.80 -19.05
C GLY A 359 -10.81 -5.97 -17.97
N LEU A 360 -11.07 -5.56 -16.73
CA LEU A 360 -10.13 -5.58 -15.61
C LEU A 360 -10.73 -6.37 -14.44
N PRO A 361 -10.62 -7.71 -14.42
CA PRO A 361 -11.18 -8.51 -13.34
C PRO A 361 -10.44 -8.25 -12.02
N SER A 362 -11.17 -8.33 -10.91
CA SER A 362 -10.57 -8.46 -9.57
C SER A 362 -10.07 -9.89 -9.32
N ILE A 363 -9.38 -10.12 -8.21
CA ILE A 363 -8.97 -11.48 -7.82
C ILE A 363 -10.15 -12.44 -7.63
N HIS A 364 -11.31 -11.92 -7.22
CA HIS A 364 -12.51 -12.71 -6.97
C HIS A 364 -13.25 -13.09 -8.26
N GLU A 365 -12.91 -12.42 -9.36
CA GLU A 365 -13.53 -12.62 -10.67
C GLU A 365 -12.65 -13.42 -11.62
N LEU A 366 -11.37 -13.58 -11.30
CA LEU A 366 -10.46 -14.43 -12.05
C LEU A 366 -10.89 -15.90 -11.91
N GLY A 367 -11.19 -16.54 -13.04
CA GLY A 367 -11.63 -17.95 -13.08
C GLY A 367 -13.15 -18.19 -13.03
N SER A 368 -13.97 -17.21 -12.63
CA SER A 368 -15.44 -17.39 -12.56
C SER A 368 -16.18 -17.18 -13.89
N SER A 369 -15.47 -16.81 -14.96
CA SER A 369 -16.03 -16.64 -16.31
C SER A 369 -16.39 -17.98 -16.98
N GLY A 370 -15.73 -19.09 -16.61
CA GLY A 370 -16.04 -20.42 -17.12
C GLY A 370 -17.20 -21.11 -16.37
N ASP A 371 -17.23 -20.96 -15.05
CA ASP A 371 -18.19 -21.69 -14.21
C ASP A 371 -19.58 -21.09 -14.18
N LYS A 372 -19.73 -19.77 -14.37
CA LYS A 372 -21.07 -19.15 -14.50
C LYS A 372 -21.79 -19.58 -15.77
N PHE A 373 -21.07 -19.90 -16.85
CA PHE A 373 -21.67 -20.41 -18.09
C PHE A 373 -22.13 -21.87 -17.91
N LEU A 374 -21.30 -22.72 -17.27
CA LEU A 374 -21.71 -24.09 -16.94
C LEU A 374 -22.87 -24.13 -15.93
N PHE A 375 -22.84 -23.29 -14.88
CA PHE A 375 -23.93 -23.22 -13.91
C PHE A 375 -25.25 -22.79 -14.57
N ASN A 376 -25.22 -21.78 -15.45
CA ASN A 376 -26.40 -21.37 -16.19
C ASN A 376 -26.89 -22.44 -17.18
N ILE A 377 -26.00 -23.20 -17.84
CA ILE A 377 -26.39 -24.33 -18.69
C ILE A 377 -27.01 -25.46 -17.86
N VAL A 378 -26.44 -25.80 -16.70
CA VAL A 378 -26.96 -26.84 -15.81
C VAL A 378 -28.32 -26.45 -15.26
N VAL A 379 -28.51 -25.19 -14.85
CA VAL A 379 -29.81 -24.68 -14.38
C VAL A 379 -30.84 -24.64 -15.51
N LEU A 380 -30.46 -24.27 -16.74
CA LEU A 380 -31.35 -24.27 -17.89
C LEU A 380 -31.74 -25.70 -18.30
N ALA A 381 -30.79 -26.64 -18.29
CA ALA A 381 -31.03 -28.05 -18.57
C ALA A 381 -31.93 -28.70 -17.50
N PHE A 382 -31.76 -28.35 -16.23
CA PHE A 382 -32.60 -28.84 -15.13
C PHE A 382 -34.02 -28.25 -15.19
N SER A 383 -34.16 -26.99 -15.56
CA SER A 383 -35.46 -26.34 -15.81
C SER A 383 -36.21 -26.94 -17.00
N LEU A 384 -35.50 -27.32 -18.06
CA LEU A 384 -36.09 -28.02 -19.21
C LEU A 384 -36.51 -29.45 -18.84
N PHE A 385 -35.68 -30.19 -18.08
CA PHE A 385 -36.00 -31.54 -17.63
C PHE A 385 -37.27 -31.58 -16.76
N LEU A 386 -37.45 -30.62 -15.85
CA LEU A 386 -38.66 -30.50 -15.01
C LEU A 386 -39.94 -30.11 -15.76
N LYS A 387 -39.85 -29.64 -17.01
CA LYS A 387 -41.02 -29.36 -17.87
C LYS A 387 -41.50 -30.58 -18.67
N TYR A 388 -40.71 -31.65 -18.72
CA TYR A 388 -41.02 -32.88 -19.45
C TYR A 388 -41.30 -34.09 -18.53
N LEU A 389 -41.33 -33.85 -17.21
CA LEU A 389 -42.01 -34.68 -16.20
C LEU A 389 -43.37 -34.06 -15.91
#